data_AF-A0A0G0NJD3-F1
#
_entry.id   AF-A0A0G0NJD3-F1
#
_cell.length_a   1.000
_cell.length_b   1.000
_cell.length_c   1.000
_cell.angle_alpha   90.00
_cell.angle_beta   90.00
_cell.angle_gamma   90.00
#
_symmetry.space_group_name_H-M   'P 1'
#
loop_
_entity.id
_entity.type
_entity.pdbx_description
1 polymer ?
#
loop_
_entity_poly.entity_id
_entity_poly.type
_entity_poly.pdbx_seq_one_letter_code
_entity_poly.pdbx_strand_id
1 'polypeptide(L)'
;MPTVAQLVRHGRRRVVKKTSKAALRRWFNAKDRRFGEHSSPFKRGVVLQVRTMTPRKPNSALRKVARVRLSNKQEVTAYIPGEGHELAEHAIVLVRGGTVKDLAGIKYKVVRNKYDTTGVVGRKSSRSRYGTKKQSMGSARQTASAPVAEAASTTTA
;
A
#
# COMPACT_ATOMS: atom_id res chain seq x y z
N MET A 1 -29.99 -24.92 28.52
CA MET A 1 -30.79 -24.56 27.33
C MET A 1 -31.93 -23.64 27.79
N PRO A 2 -32.11 -22.45 27.21
CA PRO A 2 -33.21 -21.57 27.59
C PRO A 2 -34.57 -22.12 27.11
N THR A 3 -35.63 -21.89 27.89
CA THR A 3 -37.00 -22.31 27.56
C THR A 3 -37.64 -21.38 26.53
N VAL A 4 -38.71 -21.83 25.87
CA VAL A 4 -39.43 -21.02 24.87
C VAL A 4 -39.99 -19.74 25.48
N ALA A 5 -40.58 -19.80 26.68
CA ALA A 5 -41.07 -18.62 27.39
C ALA A 5 -39.95 -17.61 27.72
N GLN A 6 -38.74 -18.10 28.03
CA GLN A 6 -37.56 -17.24 28.24
C GLN A 6 -37.11 -16.55 26.95
N LEU A 7 -37.17 -17.23 25.80
CA LEU A 7 -36.85 -16.65 24.50
C LEU A 7 -37.90 -15.65 24.02
N VAL A 8 -39.18 -15.86 24.38
CA VAL A 8 -40.27 -14.91 24.10
C VAL A 8 -40.11 -13.63 24.93
N ARG A 9 -39.75 -13.74 26.22
CA ARG A 9 -39.52 -12.58 27.10
C ARG A 9 -38.19 -11.87 26.81
N HIS A 10 -37.16 -12.64 26.47
CA HIS A 10 -35.82 -12.14 26.19
C HIS A 10 -35.29 -12.75 24.89
N GLY A 11 -35.64 -12.10 23.77
CA GLY A 11 -35.18 -12.50 22.45
C GLY A 11 -33.65 -12.59 22.34
N ARG A 12 -33.15 -13.52 21.53
CA ARG A 12 -31.71 -13.67 21.32
C ARG A 12 -31.15 -12.42 20.65
N ARG A 13 -30.10 -11.84 21.25
CA ARG A 13 -29.37 -10.72 20.64
C ARG A 13 -28.27 -11.23 19.72
N ARG A 14 -28.24 -10.70 18.50
CA ARG A 14 -27.13 -10.95 17.57
C ARG A 14 -25.90 -10.20 18.03
N VAL A 15 -24.79 -10.91 18.23
CA VAL A 15 -23.50 -10.28 18.54
C VAL A 15 -22.95 -9.60 17.28
N VAL A 16 -22.83 -8.27 17.31
CA VAL A 16 -22.28 -7.48 16.19
C VAL A 16 -20.75 -7.44 16.29
N LYS A 17 -20.06 -7.83 15.21
CA LYS A 17 -18.59 -7.83 15.14
C LYS A 17 -18.07 -6.49 14.65
N LYS A 18 -17.02 -5.97 15.30
CA LYS A 18 -16.34 -4.74 14.86
C LYS A 18 -15.46 -5.01 13.64
N THR A 19 -15.44 -4.07 12.70
CA THR A 19 -14.52 -4.12 11.56
C THR A 19 -13.11 -3.72 11.99
N SER A 20 -12.11 -4.48 11.56
CA SER A 20 -10.70 -4.20 11.85
C SER A 20 -10.15 -2.97 11.10
N LYS A 21 -10.70 -2.65 9.92
CA LYS A 21 -10.25 -1.61 8.97
C LYS A 21 -11.10 -0.34 9.02
N ALA A 22 -11.23 0.25 10.21
CA ALA A 22 -12.12 1.40 10.44
C ALA A 22 -11.83 2.62 9.54
N ALA A 23 -10.55 2.87 9.21
CA ALA A 23 -10.16 4.04 8.42
C ALA A 23 -10.64 3.99 6.97
N LEU A 24 -10.95 2.81 6.42
CA LEU A 24 -11.49 2.68 5.06
C LEU A 24 -13.02 2.81 5.01
N ARG A 25 -13.72 2.74 6.16
CA ARG A 25 -15.18 2.91 6.24
C ARG A 25 -15.63 4.37 6.33
N ARG A 26 -14.81 5.25 6.90
CA ARG A 26 -15.19 6.65 7.08
C ARG A 26 -14.98 7.46 5.81
N TRP A 27 -15.90 8.36 5.52
CA TRP A 27 -15.85 9.36 4.46
C TRP A 27 -15.92 10.76 5.09
N PHE A 28 -15.31 11.76 4.46
CA PHE A 28 -15.38 13.15 4.90
C PHE A 28 -15.98 13.99 3.77
N ASN A 29 -17.07 14.70 4.06
CA ASN A 29 -17.65 15.68 3.16
C ASN A 29 -17.06 17.05 3.46
N ALA A 30 -16.39 17.66 2.47
CA ALA A 30 -15.73 18.94 2.63
C ALA A 30 -16.71 20.12 2.72
N LYS A 31 -17.86 20.06 2.02
CA LYS A 31 -18.87 21.12 2.01
C LYS A 31 -19.53 21.26 3.38
N ASP A 32 -20.04 20.15 3.91
CA ASP A 32 -20.79 20.14 5.16
C ASP A 32 -19.91 19.91 6.40
N ARG A 33 -18.60 19.68 6.20
CA ARG A 33 -17.62 19.31 7.23
C ARG A 33 -18.06 18.13 8.11
N ARG A 34 -18.85 17.21 7.57
CA ARG A 34 -19.38 16.03 8.28
C ARG A 34 -18.61 14.76 7.92
N PHE A 35 -18.47 13.88 8.90
CA PHE A 35 -17.99 12.53 8.69
C PHE A 35 -19.17 11.59 8.45
N GLY A 36 -19.15 10.89 7.32
CA GLY A 36 -20.11 9.82 7.01
C GLY A 36 -19.46 8.44 7.04
N GLU A 37 -20.27 7.40 6.90
CA GLU A 37 -19.79 6.04 6.70
C GLU A 37 -20.07 5.60 5.26
N HIS A 38 -19.00 5.45 4.48
CA HIS A 38 -19.06 4.81 3.17
C HIS A 38 -17.86 3.87 3.00
N SER A 39 -18.17 2.58 2.89
CA SER A 39 -17.16 1.52 2.81
C SER A 39 -16.48 1.51 1.45
N SER A 40 -15.23 1.95 1.39
CA SER A 40 -14.41 1.91 0.19
C SER A 40 -13.32 0.84 0.29
N PRO A 41 -13.06 0.04 -0.77
CA PRO A 41 -11.98 -0.96 -0.75
C PRO A 41 -10.58 -0.33 -0.70
N PHE A 42 -10.43 0.84 -1.31
CA PHE A 42 -9.20 1.61 -1.38
C PHE A 42 -9.47 3.09 -1.09
N LYS A 43 -8.49 3.80 -0.53
CA LYS A 43 -8.53 5.26 -0.41
C LYS A 43 -7.18 5.85 -0.83
N ARG A 44 -7.25 7.00 -1.51
CA ARG A 44 -6.07 7.85 -1.79
C ARG A 44 -5.66 8.57 -0.50
N GLY A 45 -4.35 8.76 -0.34
CA GLY A 45 -3.75 9.56 0.72
C GLY A 45 -2.41 10.14 0.32
N VAL A 46 -1.92 11.05 1.14
CA VAL A 46 -0.61 11.72 1.00
C VAL A 46 0.31 11.19 2.09
N VAL A 47 1.55 10.86 1.73
CA VAL A 47 2.58 10.44 2.70
C VAL A 47 3.04 11.64 3.51
N LEU A 48 2.97 11.53 4.83
CA LEU A 48 3.52 12.51 5.76
C LEU A 48 5.00 12.24 6.04
N GLN A 49 5.32 10.97 6.30
CA GLN A 49 6.69 10.56 6.59
C GLN A 49 6.89 9.11 6.20
N VAL A 50 8.07 8.81 5.66
CA VAL A 50 8.53 7.44 5.42
C VAL A 50 9.53 7.06 6.51
N ARG A 51 9.33 5.90 7.13
CA ARG A 51 10.20 5.38 8.20
C ARG A 51 10.32 3.86 8.16
N THR A 52 11.36 3.34 8.78
CA THR A 52 11.52 1.90 9.00
C THR A 52 11.03 1.55 10.42
N MET A 53 10.49 0.34 10.58
CA MET A 53 10.07 -0.20 11.88
C MET A 53 10.59 -1.60 12.06
N THR A 54 10.99 -1.93 13.29
CA THR A 54 11.38 -3.28 13.70
C THR A 54 10.11 -4.11 13.99
N PRO A 55 10.08 -5.39 13.57
CA PRO A 55 8.99 -6.31 13.86
C PRO A 55 8.96 -6.72 15.33
N ARG A 56 7.85 -7.33 15.76
CA ARG A 56 7.78 -8.03 17.04
C ARG A 56 8.68 -9.27 17.01
N LYS A 57 9.29 -9.61 18.15
CA LYS A 57 9.94 -10.91 18.39
C LYS A 57 8.97 -12.03 17.98
N PRO A 58 9.40 -13.12 17.32
CA PRO A 58 10.76 -13.66 17.16
C PRO A 58 11.50 -13.17 15.91
N ASN A 59 10.84 -12.42 15.03
CA ASN A 59 11.41 -12.05 13.74
C ASN A 59 12.36 -10.85 13.87
N SER A 60 13.37 -10.80 13.00
CA SER A 60 14.26 -9.65 12.84
C SER A 60 14.26 -9.20 11.37
N ALA A 61 14.06 -7.89 11.14
CA ALA A 61 14.14 -7.24 9.83
C ALA A 61 13.89 -5.73 10.01
N LEU A 62 14.25 -4.93 9.00
CA LEU A 62 13.75 -3.57 8.86
C LEU A 62 12.55 -3.55 7.91
N ARG A 63 11.38 -3.20 8.43
CA ARG A 63 10.15 -3.11 7.63
C ARG A 63 9.92 -1.67 7.20
N LYS A 64 9.76 -1.45 5.90
CA LYS A 64 9.48 -0.12 5.31
C LYS A 64 8.01 0.26 5.49
N VAL A 65 7.77 1.44 6.05
CA VAL A 65 6.45 1.90 6.48
C VAL A 65 6.28 3.38 6.14
N ALA A 66 5.07 3.79 5.79
CA ALA A 66 4.72 5.19 5.60
C ALA A 66 3.60 5.61 6.57
N ARG A 67 3.71 6.81 7.15
CA ARG A 67 2.56 7.52 7.73
C ARG A 67 1.85 8.24 6.60
N VAL A 68 0.56 7.98 6.45
CA VAL A 68 -0.26 8.44 5.34
C VAL A 68 -1.49 9.13 5.89
N ARG A 69 -1.76 10.34 5.41
CA ARG A 69 -3.01 11.05 5.65
C ARG A 69 -3.99 10.73 4.54
N LEU A 70 -5.08 10.06 4.86
CA LEU A 70 -6.11 9.66 3.90
C LEU A 70 -7.02 10.85 3.57
N SER A 71 -7.74 10.73 2.44
CA SER A 71 -8.80 11.67 2.02
C SER A 71 -9.87 11.96 3.08
N ASN A 72 -10.11 11.05 4.02
CA ASN A 72 -11.04 11.24 5.14
C ASN A 72 -10.40 11.88 6.38
N LYS A 73 -9.26 12.55 6.22
CA LYS A 73 -8.46 13.23 7.25
C LYS A 73 -7.87 12.33 8.34
N GLN A 74 -8.05 11.01 8.27
CA GLN A 74 -7.42 10.10 9.22
C GLN A 74 -5.97 9.83 8.83
N GLU A 75 -5.13 9.80 9.85
CA GLU A 75 -3.75 9.40 9.74
C GLU A 75 -3.59 7.91 10.02
N VAL A 76 -2.91 7.24 9.11
CA VAL A 76 -2.78 5.79 9.12
C VAL A 76 -1.34 5.42 8.83
N THR A 77 -0.84 4.41 9.55
CA THR A 77 0.42 3.76 9.22
C THR A 77 0.18 2.65 8.22
N ALA A 78 0.83 2.71 7.06
CA ALA A 78 0.71 1.74 5.98
C ALA A 78 2.06 1.08 5.68
N TYR A 79 2.06 -0.24 5.53
CA TYR A 79 3.23 -1.01 5.12
C TYR A 79 3.47 -0.88 3.61
N ILE A 80 4.74 -0.74 3.22
CA ILE A 80 5.16 -0.64 1.81
C ILE A 80 5.64 -2.04 1.37
N PRO A 81 4.90 -2.72 0.48
CA PRO A 81 5.25 -4.09 0.11
C PRO A 81 6.32 -4.14 -0.98
N GLY A 82 7.27 -5.06 -0.83
CA GLY A 82 8.28 -5.36 -1.84
C GLY A 82 9.68 -4.83 -1.53
N GLU A 83 10.58 -5.06 -2.48
CA GLU A 83 11.97 -4.62 -2.44
C GLU A 83 12.10 -3.25 -3.10
N GLY A 84 12.98 -2.40 -2.54
CA GLY A 84 13.04 -0.98 -2.90
C GLY A 84 11.74 -0.20 -2.62
N HIS A 85 11.84 1.12 -2.65
CA HIS A 85 10.73 2.07 -2.84
C HIS A 85 11.34 3.45 -3.08
N GLU A 86 10.62 4.28 -3.82
CA GLU A 86 11.02 5.65 -4.19
C GLU A 86 10.12 6.69 -3.50
N LEU A 87 9.33 6.28 -2.50
CA LEU A 87 8.38 7.19 -1.88
C LEU A 87 9.13 8.21 -1.04
N ALA A 88 8.95 9.47 -1.42
CA ALA A 88 9.32 10.63 -0.62
C ALA A 88 8.15 11.08 0.26
N GLU A 89 8.41 12.10 1.08
CA GLU A 89 7.36 12.87 1.73
C GLU A 89 6.47 13.54 0.66
N HIS A 90 5.20 13.76 0.99
CA HIS A 90 4.19 14.34 0.09
C HIS A 90 3.80 13.51 -1.14
N ALA A 91 4.40 12.34 -1.35
CA ALA A 91 3.97 11.43 -2.41
C ALA A 91 2.51 10.98 -2.22
N ILE A 92 1.79 10.89 -3.33
CA ILE A 92 0.41 10.42 -3.40
C ILE A 92 0.41 8.90 -3.52
N VAL A 93 -0.34 8.24 -2.63
CA VAL A 93 -0.38 6.77 -2.57
C VAL A 93 -1.82 6.26 -2.51
N LEU A 94 -2.03 5.04 -3.02
CA LEU A 94 -3.28 4.30 -2.84
C LEU A 94 -3.11 3.29 -1.70
N VAL A 95 -3.97 3.38 -0.70
CA VAL A 95 -3.93 2.49 0.47
C VAL A 95 -5.05 1.46 0.39
N ARG A 96 -4.70 0.20 0.68
CA ARG A 96 -5.63 -0.92 0.84
C ARG A 96 -5.59 -1.49 2.23
N GLY A 97 -6.68 -2.16 2.61
CA GLY A 97 -6.75 -2.87 3.88
C GLY A 97 -5.95 -4.17 3.84
N GLY A 98 -5.03 -4.36 4.77
CA GLY A 98 -4.26 -5.60 4.90
C GLY A 98 -3.32 -5.56 6.09
N THR A 99 -3.57 -6.41 7.08
CA THR A 99 -2.73 -6.47 8.28
C THR A 99 -1.38 -7.11 7.98
N VAL A 100 -0.33 -6.58 8.58
CA VAL A 100 0.98 -7.23 8.67
C VAL A 100 1.06 -7.84 10.06
N LYS A 101 1.22 -9.17 10.13
CA LYS A 101 1.24 -9.88 11.42
C LYS A 101 2.45 -9.50 12.27
N ASP A 102 3.57 -9.20 11.62
CA ASP A 102 4.85 -8.93 12.30
C ASP A 102 4.87 -7.59 13.03
N LEU A 103 4.18 -6.57 12.50
CA LEU A 103 4.24 -5.19 12.99
C LEU A 103 3.00 -4.86 13.83
N ALA A 104 3.22 -4.26 15.00
CA ALA A 104 2.13 -3.78 15.83
C ALA A 104 1.45 -2.55 15.20
N GLY A 105 0.12 -2.51 15.23
CA GLY A 105 -0.66 -1.34 14.79
C GLY A 105 -0.80 -1.14 13.27
N ILE A 106 -0.09 -1.91 12.43
CA ILE A 106 -0.11 -1.74 10.97
C ILE A 106 -1.17 -2.63 10.31
N LYS A 107 -2.31 -2.02 10.01
CA LYS A 107 -3.50 -2.68 9.43
C LYS A 107 -3.67 -2.47 7.92
N TYR A 108 -2.80 -1.66 7.32
CA TYR A 108 -2.95 -1.20 5.95
C TYR A 108 -1.67 -1.39 5.15
N LYS A 109 -1.82 -1.52 3.83
CA LYS A 109 -0.73 -1.70 2.87
C LYS A 109 -0.89 -0.72 1.73
N VAL A 110 0.23 -0.22 1.22
CA VAL A 110 0.26 0.56 -0.01
C VAL A 110 0.08 -0.39 -1.21
N VAL A 111 -0.67 0.05 -2.22
CA VAL A 111 -0.78 -0.62 -3.52
C VAL A 111 0.38 -0.12 -4.40
N ARG A 112 1.12 -1.02 -5.04
CA ARG A 112 2.25 -0.66 -5.93
C ARG A 112 1.75 -0.35 -7.34
N ASN A 113 2.53 0.44 -8.08
CA ASN A 113 2.23 0.85 -9.46
C ASN A 113 0.90 1.60 -9.62
N LYS A 114 0.59 2.46 -8.64
CA LYS A 114 -0.54 3.37 -8.67
C LYS A 114 -0.19 4.70 -7.98
N TYR A 115 -0.57 5.81 -8.61
CA TYR A 115 -0.08 7.15 -8.26
C TYR A 115 1.46 7.17 -8.26
N ASP A 116 2.10 7.76 -7.26
CA ASP A 116 3.55 7.98 -7.25
C ASP A 116 4.33 6.74 -6.79
N THR A 117 3.64 5.61 -6.62
CA THR A 117 4.29 4.33 -6.30
C THR A 117 4.72 3.63 -7.59
N THR A 118 6.01 3.44 -7.78
CA THR A 118 6.53 2.61 -8.87
C THR A 118 6.29 1.11 -8.61
N GLY A 119 6.50 0.26 -9.62
CA GLY A 119 6.52 -1.20 -9.45
C GLY A 119 7.77 -1.68 -8.69
N VAL A 120 7.86 -2.97 -8.35
CA VAL A 120 9.13 -3.55 -7.89
C VAL A 120 9.97 -3.93 -9.12
N VAL A 121 11.19 -3.42 -9.19
CA VAL A 121 12.12 -3.67 -10.30
C VAL A 121 12.60 -5.13 -10.28
N GLY A 122 12.79 -5.74 -11.45
CA GLY A 122 13.36 -7.09 -11.58
C GLY A 122 12.46 -8.25 -11.15
N ARG A 123 11.25 -7.99 -10.66
CA ARG A 123 10.36 -9.05 -10.16
C ARG A 123 9.74 -9.87 -11.29
N LYS A 124 10.14 -11.14 -11.41
CA LYS A 124 9.63 -12.08 -12.44
C LYS A 124 8.34 -12.81 -12.01
N SER A 125 8.19 -13.12 -10.72
CA SER A 125 7.04 -13.84 -10.15
C SER A 125 6.10 -12.94 -9.34
N SER A 126 4.80 -13.27 -9.27
CA SER A 126 3.78 -12.46 -8.54
C SER A 126 3.69 -10.99 -8.97
N ARG A 127 3.99 -10.71 -10.24
CA ARG A 127 4.09 -9.38 -10.85
C ARG A 127 2.86 -8.49 -10.61
N SER A 128 1.67 -9.05 -10.70
CA SER A 128 0.39 -8.34 -10.51
C SER A 128 0.25 -7.71 -9.13
N ARG A 129 0.82 -8.31 -8.08
CA ARG A 129 0.72 -7.80 -6.69
C ARG A 129 1.66 -6.63 -6.40
N TYR A 130 2.78 -6.59 -7.11
CA TYR A 130 3.87 -5.60 -6.90
C TYR A 130 3.97 -4.62 -8.06
N GLY A 131 3.02 -4.66 -8.99
CA GLY A 131 2.88 -3.65 -10.02
C GLY A 131 3.93 -3.71 -11.13
N THR A 132 4.56 -4.87 -11.34
CA THR A 132 5.54 -5.05 -12.41
C THR A 132 4.83 -5.48 -13.70
N LYS A 133 5.04 -4.79 -14.82
CA LYS A 133 4.44 -5.18 -16.11
C LYS A 133 5.05 -6.50 -16.61
N LYS A 134 4.34 -7.20 -17.50
CA LYS A 134 4.94 -8.35 -18.22
C LYS A 134 5.92 -7.77 -19.22
N GLN A 135 7.19 -8.15 -19.14
CA GLN A 135 8.10 -7.95 -20.26
C GLN A 135 7.58 -8.86 -21.38
N SER A 136 7.05 -8.25 -22.46
CA SER A 136 6.85 -9.00 -23.69
C SER A 136 8.24 -9.28 -24.26
N MET A 137 8.45 -10.49 -24.78
CA MET A 137 9.72 -10.88 -25.41
C MET A 137 10.10 -10.01 -26.63
N GLY A 138 9.31 -8.98 -26.97
CA GLY A 138 9.52 -8.10 -28.13
C GLY A 138 10.03 -6.68 -27.82
N SER A 139 10.02 -6.20 -26.57
CA SER A 139 10.43 -4.79 -26.28
C SER A 139 11.86 -4.63 -25.74
N ALA A 140 12.59 -5.72 -25.53
CA ALA A 140 13.96 -5.68 -25.01
C ALA A 140 15.02 -5.42 -26.08
N ARG A 141 14.64 -5.28 -27.36
CA ARG A 141 15.57 -5.16 -28.49
C ARG A 141 15.89 -3.71 -28.91
N GLN A 142 15.29 -2.69 -28.29
CA GLN A 142 15.35 -1.31 -28.77
C GLN A 142 16.20 -0.32 -27.96
N THR A 143 16.89 -0.73 -26.89
CA THR A 143 17.76 0.19 -26.12
C THR A 143 19.23 -0.21 -26.06
N ALA A 144 19.68 -1.11 -26.94
CA ALA A 144 21.10 -1.30 -27.21
C ALA A 144 21.45 -0.55 -28.50
N SER A 145 21.37 0.78 -28.50
CA SER A 145 22.02 1.61 -29.51
C SER A 145 23.52 1.60 -29.22
N ALA A 146 24.28 1.25 -30.26
CA ALA A 146 25.71 0.98 -30.37
C ALA A 146 26.66 1.81 -29.49
N PRO A 147 27.84 1.25 -29.11
CA PRO A 147 28.99 2.08 -28.77
C PRO A 147 29.45 2.79 -30.04
N VAL A 148 29.41 4.12 -30.03
CA VAL A 148 30.08 4.93 -31.06
C VAL A 148 31.58 4.73 -30.88
N ALA A 149 32.17 3.94 -31.78
CA ALA A 149 33.61 3.84 -31.97
C ALA A 149 33.95 4.66 -33.22
N GLU A 150 34.54 5.84 -33.01
CA GLU A 150 35.13 6.70 -34.05
C GLU A 150 35.94 7.78 -33.30
N ALA A 151 37.16 8.18 -33.62
CA ALA A 151 38.29 7.56 -34.29
C ALA A 151 39.53 8.29 -33.72
N ALA A 152 40.63 7.60 -33.48
CA ALA A 152 41.90 8.23 -33.15
C ALA A 152 42.47 8.94 -34.40
N SER A 153 42.60 10.27 -34.36
CA SER A 153 43.39 11.02 -35.34
C SER A 153 44.79 11.25 -34.79
N THR A 154 45.68 10.29 -35.04
CA THR A 154 47.13 10.49 -35.02
C THR A 154 47.57 10.56 -36.48
N THR A 155 47.98 11.73 -36.96
CA THR A 155 48.87 11.84 -38.13
C THR A 155 49.77 13.05 -37.93
N THR A 156 51.02 12.72 -37.70
CA THR A 156 52.21 13.56 -37.83
C THR A 156 52.43 13.92 -39.31
N ALA A 157 52.66 15.20 -39.56
CA ALA A 157 53.69 15.73 -40.46
C ALA A 157 53.93 17.20 -40.08
#